data_AF-A0A9X1JWV2-F1
#
_entry.id   AF-A0A9X1JWV2-F1
#
_cell.length_a   1.000
_cell.length_b   1.000
_cell.length_c   1.000
_cell.angle_alpha   90.00
_cell.angle_beta   90.00
_cell.angle_gamma   90.00
#
_symmetry.space_group_name_H-M   'P 1'
#
loop_
_entity.id
_entity.type
_entity.pdbx_description
1 polymer ?
#
loop_
_entity_poly.entity_id
_entity_poly.type
_entity_poly.pdbx_seq_one_letter_code
_entity_poly.pdbx_strand_id
1 'polypeptide(L)'
;MSRLFFYRQDKFFSVAFPFSVITEDDEIVEISSFSGISIDSKALSSVLSILEDSSFKLNPSVTDYYIESNTVENIGISLLEEIFQSEPSYVRYDYDPKYVNGRLHPLHHLDINYSSYGTYKLGLNNSIAIDYFDNILNLNTDCTYLED
;
A
#
# COMPACT_ATOMS: atom_id res chain seq x y z
N MET A 1 0.23 -13.25 -0.40
CA MET A 1 0.08 -11.79 -0.60
C MET A 1 0.71 -11.13 0.60
N SER A 2 1.78 -10.35 0.39
CA SER A 2 2.49 -9.67 1.47
C SER A 2 1.78 -8.36 1.81
N ARG A 3 1.71 -8.01 3.09
CA ARG A 3 1.01 -6.83 3.59
C ARG A 3 1.85 -6.20 4.70
N LEU A 4 2.01 -4.88 4.68
CA LEU A 4 2.67 -4.15 5.75
C LEU A 4 1.64 -3.63 6.74
N PHE A 5 1.99 -3.66 8.02
CA PHE A 5 1.17 -3.14 9.11
C PHE A 5 1.92 -2.05 9.86
N PHE A 6 1.22 -0.98 10.17
CA PHE A 6 1.76 0.18 10.88
C PHE A 6 0.82 0.57 12.01
N TYR A 7 1.36 0.65 13.22
CA TYR A 7 0.59 0.92 14.42
C TYR A 7 1.04 2.22 15.09
N ARG A 8 0.06 3.06 15.43
CA ARG A 8 0.16 4.19 16.35
C ARG A 8 -1.03 4.15 17.30
N GLN A 9 -0.91 4.80 18.45
CA GLN A 9 -1.89 4.74 19.53
C GLN A 9 -3.35 4.89 19.07
N ASP A 10 -3.64 5.86 18.20
CA ASP A 10 -5.00 6.18 17.74
C ASP A 10 -5.26 5.82 16.27
N LYS A 11 -4.30 5.13 15.63
CA LYS A 11 -4.30 4.94 14.17
C LYS A 11 -3.52 3.69 13.78
N PHE A 12 -4.19 2.78 13.08
CA PHE A 12 -3.56 1.61 12.48
C PHE A 12 -3.80 1.66 10.98
N PHE A 13 -2.81 1.31 10.19
CA PHE A 13 -3.06 1.15 8.77
C PHE A 13 -2.25 0.02 8.18
N SER A 14 -2.76 -0.45 7.06
CA SER A 14 -2.17 -1.52 6.32
C SER A 14 -2.30 -1.27 4.82
N VAL A 15 -1.26 -1.68 4.09
CA VAL A 15 -1.13 -1.55 2.64
C VAL A 15 -0.68 -2.87 2.06
N ALA A 16 -1.12 -3.18 0.84
CA ALA A 16 -0.48 -4.24 0.08
C ALA A 16 1.01 -3.94 -0.08
N PHE A 17 1.80 -4.99 0.01
CA PHE A 17 3.23 -4.95 -0.28
C PHE A 17 3.46 -5.81 -1.52
N PRO A 18 3.61 -5.22 -2.71
CA PRO A 18 3.68 -5.96 -3.98
C PRO A 18 5.05 -6.63 -4.21
N PHE A 19 5.72 -7.01 -3.13
CA PHE A 19 7.05 -7.62 -3.17
C PHE A 19 7.07 -8.89 -2.32
N SER A 20 7.92 -9.81 -2.74
CA SER A 20 8.30 -10.99 -1.99
C SER A 20 9.42 -10.61 -1.02
N VAL A 21 9.35 -11.14 0.21
CA VAL A 21 10.39 -10.96 1.23
C VAL A 21 10.88 -12.33 1.65
N ILE A 22 12.19 -12.55 1.58
CA ILE A 22 12.84 -13.75 2.07
C ILE A 22 13.57 -13.39 3.35
N THR A 23 13.30 -14.14 4.41
CA THR A 23 13.91 -13.96 5.73
C THR A 23 14.66 -15.20 6.16
N GLU A 24 15.83 -15.03 6.76
CA GLU A 24 16.62 -16.07 7.43
C GLU A 24 16.94 -15.58 8.84
N ASP A 25 16.66 -16.40 9.87
CA ASP A 25 16.86 -16.03 11.29
C ASP A 25 16.27 -14.65 11.67
N ASP A 26 15.04 -14.38 11.22
CA ASP A 26 14.30 -13.11 11.38
C ASP A 26 14.92 -11.87 10.70
N GLU A 27 15.99 -12.04 9.93
CA GLU A 27 16.62 -10.97 9.13
C GLU A 27 16.13 -11.01 7.68
N ILE A 28 15.94 -9.82 7.09
CA ILE A 28 15.57 -9.72 5.67
C ILE A 28 16.82 -9.95 4.81
N VAL A 29 16.80 -11.01 4.01
CA VAL A 29 17.91 -11.38 3.13
C VAL A 29 17.68 -10.93 1.70
N GLU A 30 16.42 -10.95 1.25
CA GLU A 30 16.05 -10.54 -0.11
C GLU A 30 14.66 -9.90 -0.14
N ILE A 31 14.52 -8.86 -0.95
CA ILE A 31 13.24 -8.34 -1.40
C ILE A 31 13.24 -8.39 -2.93
N SER A 32 12.19 -8.93 -3.53
CA SER A 32 12.06 -9.03 -4.98
C SER A 32 10.64 -8.73 -5.47
N SER A 33 10.54 -8.21 -6.69
CA SER A 33 9.26 -8.02 -7.39
C SER A 33 8.63 -9.35 -7.78
N PHE A 34 7.38 -9.31 -8.25
CA PHE A 34 6.71 -10.53 -8.73
C PHE A 34 7.43 -11.13 -9.95
N SER A 35 8.04 -10.31 -10.81
CA SER A 35 8.84 -10.78 -11.95
C SER A 35 10.25 -11.25 -11.58
N GLY A 36 10.62 -11.21 -10.29
CA GLY A 36 11.93 -11.61 -9.79
C GLY A 36 13.01 -10.51 -9.85
N ILE A 37 12.63 -9.24 -10.02
CA ILE A 37 13.59 -8.13 -9.94
C ILE A 37 13.99 -7.92 -8.47
N SER A 38 15.28 -8.01 -8.16
CA SER A 38 15.78 -7.70 -6.82
C SER A 38 15.62 -6.21 -6.51
N ILE A 39 15.05 -5.91 -5.34
CA ILE A 39 14.86 -4.55 -4.84
C ILE A 39 16.10 -4.13 -4.05
N ASP A 40 17.14 -3.74 -4.77
CA ASP A 40 18.39 -3.23 -4.22
C ASP A 40 18.54 -1.70 -4.40
N SER A 41 19.70 -1.17 -4.03
CA SER A 41 19.98 0.27 -4.20
C SER A 41 19.97 0.72 -5.67
N LYS A 42 20.29 -0.16 -6.63
CA LYS A 42 20.27 0.15 -8.06
C LYS A 42 18.84 0.24 -8.57
N ALA A 43 18.01 -0.74 -8.23
CA ALA A 43 16.58 -0.75 -8.52
C ALA A 43 15.89 0.51 -7.97
N LEU A 44 16.12 0.81 -6.68
CA LEU A 44 15.57 2.01 -6.03
C LEU A 44 16.04 3.30 -6.70
N SER A 45 17.34 3.41 -6.99
CA SER A 45 17.89 4.60 -7.67
C SER A 45 17.31 4.77 -9.07
N SER A 46 17.08 3.68 -9.80
CA SER A 46 16.46 3.71 -11.12
C SER A 46 15.02 4.20 -11.06
N VAL A 47 14.22 3.69 -10.12
CA VAL A 47 12.84 4.14 -9.90
C VAL A 47 12.81 5.62 -9.51
N LEU A 48 13.63 6.02 -8.53
CA LEU A 48 13.71 7.42 -8.08
C LEU A 48 14.14 8.36 -9.20
N SER A 49 15.08 7.95 -10.05
CA SER A 49 15.51 8.77 -11.20
C SER A 49 14.35 9.07 -12.15
N ILE A 50 13.45 8.11 -12.38
CA ILE A 50 12.28 8.30 -13.24
C ILE A 50 11.27 9.20 -12.54
N LEU A 51 10.95 8.91 -11.28
CA LEU A 51 9.98 9.69 -10.49
C LEU A 51 10.41 11.16 -10.33
N GLU A 52 11.71 11.41 -10.29
CA GLU A 52 12.26 12.76 -10.16
C GLU A 52 12.44 13.50 -11.49
N ASP A 53 12.37 12.79 -12.62
CA ASP A 53 12.48 13.36 -13.96
C ASP A 53 11.36 14.38 -14.24
N SER A 54 11.73 15.53 -14.78
CA SER A 54 10.80 16.58 -15.14
C SER A 54 9.78 16.15 -16.20
N SER A 55 10.15 15.33 -17.19
CA SER A 55 9.22 14.87 -18.24
C SER A 55 8.18 13.92 -17.65
N PHE A 56 8.61 12.98 -16.80
CA PHE A 56 7.71 12.04 -16.12
C PHE A 56 6.76 12.75 -15.16
N LYS A 57 7.23 13.75 -14.41
CA LYS A 57 6.36 14.57 -13.54
C LYS A 57 5.29 15.33 -14.32
N LEU A 58 5.60 15.78 -15.54
CA LEU A 58 4.65 16.47 -16.40
C LEU A 58 3.64 15.50 -17.04
N ASN A 59 4.09 14.32 -17.45
CA ASN A 59 3.26 13.25 -17.99
C ASN A 59 3.66 11.90 -17.37
N PRO A 60 2.97 11.45 -16.30
CA PRO A 60 3.32 10.23 -15.56
C PRO A 60 2.87 8.95 -16.29
N SER A 61 3.31 8.81 -17.53
CA SER A 61 3.06 7.67 -18.40
C SER A 61 4.35 6.87 -18.53
N VAL A 62 4.37 5.68 -17.94
CA VAL A 62 5.55 4.80 -17.97
C VAL A 62 5.87 4.38 -19.40
N THR A 63 4.84 4.13 -20.22
CA THR A 63 4.98 3.79 -21.64
C THR A 63 5.57 4.93 -22.46
N ASP A 64 5.10 6.17 -22.28
CA ASP A 64 5.64 7.31 -23.03
C ASP A 64 7.10 7.58 -22.63
N TYR A 65 7.40 7.51 -21.32
CA TYR A 65 8.76 7.68 -20.81
C TYR A 65 9.74 6.63 -21.37
N TYR A 66 9.29 5.38 -21.51
CA TYR A 66 10.08 4.33 -22.15
C TYR A 66 10.42 4.66 -23.61
N ILE A 67 9.44 5.12 -24.39
CA ILE A 67 9.62 5.45 -25.81
C ILE A 67 10.57 6.65 -25.98
N GLU A 68 10.44 7.68 -25.16
CA GLU A 68 11.24 8.91 -25.26
C GLU A 68 12.69 8.72 -24.79
N SER A 69 12.90 7.88 -23.77
CA SER A 69 14.23 7.68 -23.17
C SER A 69 15.20 6.90 -24.05
N ASN A 70 14.73 6.16 -25.07
CA ASN A 70 15.56 5.30 -25.94
C ASN A 70 16.47 4.32 -25.17
N THR A 71 16.13 3.96 -23.93
CA THR A 71 16.94 3.04 -23.10
C THR A 71 16.49 1.59 -23.27
N VAL A 72 17.41 0.69 -23.62
CA VAL A 72 17.15 -0.72 -23.93
C VAL A 72 16.79 -1.56 -22.69
N GLU A 73 17.20 -1.12 -21.50
CA GLU A 73 16.97 -1.86 -20.25
C GLU A 73 16.81 -0.88 -19.09
N ASN A 74 15.59 -0.70 -18.60
CA ASN A 74 15.32 0.20 -17.48
C ASN A 74 14.52 -0.55 -16.40
N ILE A 75 15.27 -1.13 -15.46
CA ILE A 75 14.74 -1.80 -14.26
C ILE A 75 13.71 -0.95 -13.51
N GLY A 76 13.88 0.37 -13.49
CA GLY A 76 12.94 1.29 -12.85
C GLY A 76 11.59 1.36 -13.56
N ILE A 77 11.58 1.28 -14.90
CA ILE A 77 10.33 1.25 -15.70
C ILE A 77 9.55 -0.03 -15.38
N SER A 78 10.20 -1.19 -15.46
CA SER A 78 9.55 -2.47 -15.16
C SER A 78 9.00 -2.52 -13.72
N LEU A 79 9.77 -2.04 -12.74
CA LEU A 79 9.30 -1.97 -11.35
C LEU A 79 8.12 -1.01 -11.17
N LEU A 80 8.15 0.17 -11.81
CA LEU A 80 7.02 1.11 -11.76
C LEU A 80 5.77 0.52 -12.38
N GLU A 81 5.87 -0.20 -13.51
CA GLU A 81 4.74 -0.89 -14.11
C GLU A 81 4.15 -1.94 -13.17
N GLU A 82 4.99 -2.79 -12.55
CA GLU A 82 4.53 -3.78 -11.57
C GLU A 82 3.84 -3.14 -10.36
N ILE A 83 4.40 -2.05 -9.82
CA ILE A 83 3.82 -1.31 -8.70
C ILE A 83 2.47 -0.69 -9.11
N PHE A 84 2.37 -0.08 -10.29
CA PHE A 84 1.15 0.58 -10.75
C PHE A 84 0.04 -0.40 -11.12
N GLN A 85 0.40 -1.61 -11.54
CA GLN A 85 -0.56 -2.69 -11.79
C GLN A 85 -0.97 -3.41 -10.49
N SER A 86 -0.24 -3.20 -9.40
CA SER A 86 -0.58 -3.82 -8.12
C SER A 86 -1.84 -3.21 -7.49
N GLU A 87 -2.64 -4.04 -6.85
CA GLU A 87 -3.81 -3.58 -6.11
C GLU A 87 -3.37 -2.96 -4.78
N PRO A 88 -3.59 -1.64 -4.55
CA PRO A 88 -3.03 -0.92 -3.41
C PRO A 88 -3.53 -1.43 -2.04
N SER A 89 -4.68 -2.12 -2.01
CA SER A 89 -5.29 -2.79 -0.83
C SER A 89 -5.02 -2.07 0.49
N TYR A 90 -5.56 -0.87 0.63
CA TYR A 90 -5.38 0.01 1.78
C TYR A 90 -6.56 -0.09 2.74
N VAL A 91 -6.25 -0.32 4.03
CA VAL A 91 -7.22 -0.20 5.12
C VAL A 91 -6.58 0.56 6.26
N ARG A 92 -7.27 1.57 6.80
CA ARG A 92 -6.83 2.34 7.95
C ARG A 92 -7.94 2.43 8.99
N TYR A 93 -7.63 2.06 10.22
CA TYR A 93 -8.41 2.44 11.38
C TYR A 93 -8.02 3.84 11.87
N ASP A 94 -9.01 4.66 12.17
CA ASP A 94 -8.83 6.00 12.75
C ASP A 94 -9.74 6.20 13.98
N TYR A 95 -9.15 6.68 15.07
CA TYR A 95 -9.87 7.33 16.17
C TYR A 95 -9.76 8.85 15.98
N ASP A 96 -10.87 9.47 15.55
CA ASP A 96 -10.87 10.85 15.07
C ASP A 96 -11.91 11.74 15.79
N PRO A 97 -11.61 12.14 17.05
CA PRO A 97 -12.49 13.03 17.79
C PRO A 97 -12.56 14.45 17.20
N LYS A 98 -11.62 14.84 16.34
CA LYS A 98 -11.55 16.19 15.78
C LYS A 98 -12.60 16.43 14.70
N TYR A 99 -12.86 15.41 13.88
CA TYR A 99 -13.76 15.54 12.73
C TYR A 99 -15.06 14.74 12.89
N VAL A 100 -15.36 14.25 14.10
CA VAL A 100 -16.59 13.48 14.39
C VAL A 100 -17.85 14.24 13.94
N ASN A 101 -18.68 13.57 13.15
CA ASN A 101 -19.91 14.13 12.59
C ASN A 101 -21.01 13.07 12.50
N GLY A 102 -21.43 12.57 13.66
CA GLY A 102 -22.48 11.55 13.77
C GLY A 102 -22.19 10.33 12.89
N ARG A 103 -23.18 9.91 12.09
CA ARG A 103 -23.05 8.77 11.16
C ARG A 103 -22.20 9.09 9.91
N LEU A 104 -22.03 10.36 9.56
CA LEU A 104 -21.24 10.75 8.39
C LEU A 104 -19.74 10.51 8.62
N HIS A 105 -19.28 10.74 9.85
CA HIS A 105 -17.91 10.48 10.27
C HIS A 105 -17.91 10.04 11.75
N PRO A 106 -18.09 8.74 12.02
CA PRO A 106 -18.10 8.22 13.38
C PRO A 106 -16.73 8.37 14.04
N LEU A 107 -16.73 8.41 15.38
CA LEU A 107 -15.52 8.55 16.20
C LEU A 107 -14.47 7.49 15.88
N HIS A 108 -14.92 6.26 15.65
CA HIS A 108 -14.11 5.13 15.21
C HIS A 108 -14.58 4.69 13.82
N HIS A 109 -13.65 4.57 12.88
CA HIS A 109 -13.98 4.10 11.54
C HIS A 109 -12.79 3.45 10.85
N LEU A 110 -13.09 2.67 9.81
CA LEU A 110 -12.13 2.17 8.84
C LEU A 110 -12.24 2.99 7.56
N ASP A 111 -11.13 3.58 7.11
CA ASP A 111 -10.93 4.09 5.77
C ASP A 111 -10.43 2.97 4.86
N ILE A 112 -11.13 2.76 3.75
CA ILE A 112 -10.79 1.73 2.77
C ILE A 112 -10.47 2.41 1.43
N ASN A 113 -9.47 1.85 0.75
CA ASN A 113 -8.85 2.38 -0.47
C ASN A 113 -8.14 3.72 -0.28
N TYR A 114 -6.91 3.79 -0.78
CA TYR A 114 -6.07 4.98 -0.63
C TYR A 114 -6.51 6.13 -1.55
N SER A 115 -6.97 5.79 -2.76
CA SER A 115 -7.40 6.75 -3.77
C SER A 115 -8.73 7.39 -3.41
N SER A 116 -8.82 8.72 -3.52
CA SER A 116 -10.06 9.48 -3.29
C SER A 116 -11.20 9.10 -4.25
N TYR A 117 -10.89 8.54 -5.43
CA TYR A 117 -11.90 8.12 -6.40
C TYR A 117 -12.71 6.90 -5.95
N GLY A 118 -12.09 6.01 -5.18
CA GLY A 118 -12.68 4.73 -4.75
C GLY A 118 -12.73 4.56 -3.24
N THR A 119 -12.42 5.60 -2.47
CA THR A 119 -12.40 5.53 -1.02
C THR A 119 -13.81 5.48 -0.43
N TYR A 120 -13.95 4.72 0.65
CA TYR A 120 -15.17 4.67 1.44
C TYR A 120 -14.83 4.35 2.89
N LYS A 121 -15.82 4.53 3.78
CA LYS A 121 -15.66 4.33 5.22
C LYS A 121 -16.61 3.27 5.74
N LEU A 122 -16.15 2.50 6.73
CA LEU A 122 -17.00 1.68 7.59
C LEU A 122 -16.95 2.23 9.02
N GLY A 123 -18.11 2.62 9.54
CA GLY A 123 -18.22 3.09 10.92
C GLY A 123 -18.10 1.95 11.93
N LEU A 124 -17.46 2.21 13.07
CA LEU A 124 -17.33 1.26 14.17
C LEU A 124 -18.01 1.83 15.42
N ASN A 125 -18.76 0.99 16.12
CA ASN A 125 -19.43 1.37 17.37
C ASN A 125 -18.44 1.60 18.53
N ASN A 126 -17.30 0.90 18.50
CA ASN A 126 -16.27 0.94 19.54
C ASN A 126 -14.86 0.96 18.91
N SER A 127 -13.87 1.29 19.73
CA SER A 127 -12.46 1.10 19.37
C SER A 127 -12.14 -0.38 19.12
N ILE A 128 -11.21 -0.66 18.23
CA ILE A 128 -10.68 -2.01 17.98
C ILE A 128 -9.25 -2.15 18.52
N ALA A 129 -8.89 -3.37 18.91
CA ALA A 129 -7.52 -3.71 19.27
C ALA A 129 -6.67 -3.99 18.02
N ILE A 130 -5.35 -3.96 18.16
CA ILE A 130 -4.39 -4.31 17.09
C ILE A 130 -4.66 -5.73 16.58
N ASP A 131 -4.78 -6.72 17.47
CA ASP A 131 -5.03 -8.11 17.09
C ASP A 131 -6.33 -8.26 16.28
N TYR A 132 -7.36 -7.46 16.59
CA TYR A 132 -8.61 -7.46 15.82
C TYR A 132 -8.39 -6.91 14.41
N PHE A 133 -7.65 -5.80 14.29
CA PHE A 133 -7.30 -5.22 13.00
C PHE A 133 -6.48 -6.18 12.12
N ASP A 134 -5.57 -6.93 12.73
CA ASP A 134 -4.75 -7.93 12.03
C ASP A 134 -5.62 -9.09 11.53
N ASN A 135 -6.53 -9.59 12.39
CA ASN A 135 -7.44 -10.69 12.05
C ASN A 135 -8.38 -10.35 10.89
N ILE A 136 -8.95 -9.15 10.83
CA ILE A 136 -9.84 -8.79 9.71
C ILE A 136 -9.12 -8.69 8.36
N LEU A 137 -7.77 -8.61 8.36
CA LEU A 137 -6.94 -8.55 7.16
C LEU A 137 -6.19 -9.86 6.88
N ASN A 138 -6.34 -10.87 7.73
CA ASN A 138 -5.69 -12.17 7.62
C ASN A 138 -6.64 -13.21 7.00
N LEU A 139 -6.23 -13.80 5.88
CA LEU A 139 -7.03 -14.78 5.14
C LEU A 139 -7.11 -16.16 5.84
N ASN A 140 -6.33 -16.36 6.92
CA ASN A 140 -6.28 -17.61 7.68
C ASN A 140 -7.02 -17.53 9.02
N THR A 141 -7.75 -16.45 9.28
CA THR A 141 -8.57 -16.26 10.48
C THR A 141 -10.04 -16.12 10.11
N ASP A 142 -10.92 -16.34 11.08
CA ASP A 142 -12.36 -16.17 10.86
C ASP A 142 -12.71 -14.74 10.47
N CYS A 143 -13.57 -14.59 9.47
CA CYS A 143 -14.06 -13.29 9.04
C CYS A 143 -15.05 -12.69 10.06
N THR A 144 -15.09 -11.36 10.15
CA THR A 144 -16.11 -10.66 10.95
C THR A 144 -17.31 -10.32 10.05
N TYR A 145 -18.51 -10.51 10.57
CA TYR A 145 -19.74 -10.03 9.95
C TYR A 145 -19.91 -8.52 10.16
N LEU A 146 -20.47 -7.86 9.14
CA LEU A 146 -21.07 -6.54 9.30
C LEU A 146 -22.49 -6.76 9.81
N GLU A 147 -22.80 -6.22 10.99
CA GLU A 147 -24.13 -6.30 11.60
C GLU A 147 -24.86 -4.95 11.47
N ASP A 148 -26.15 -4.99 11.13
CA ASP A 148 -27.05 -3.82 10.96
C ASP A 148 -27.80 -3.46 12.25
#